data_AF-A0A1H9KXI1-F1
#
_entry.id   AF-A0A1H9KXI1-F1
#
_cell.length_a   1.000
_cell.length_b   1.000
_cell.length_c   1.000
_cell.angle_alpha   90.00
_cell.angle_beta   90.00
_cell.angle_gamma   90.00
#
_symmetry.space_group_name_H-M   'P 1'
#
loop_
_entity.id
_entity.type
_entity.pdbx_description
1 polymer ?
#
loop_
_entity_poly.entity_id
_entity_poly.type
_entity_poly.pdbx_seq_one_letter_code
_entity_poly.pdbx_strand_id
1 'polypeptide(L)'
;MKLKKGIKITLLVLSTAIVAFVIVVSYSILILENTKFEYEMLLLLAAILGGVLSIVYQIKTMKFYNTKNEKLELQGKLFWIGNMVFSIMLFCFGLYFLYFIYISYVSLERNLGSGILITLAITVLILLVGVFLALETSALYKRIVSQKEREYIDSIEDIKGQQDES
;
A
#
# COMPACT_ATOMS: atom_id res chain seq x y z
N MET A 1 3.32 18.42 9.79
CA MET A 1 2.04 18.00 9.17
C MET A 1 2.09 17.98 7.64
N LYS A 2 2.64 19.03 6.97
CA LYS A 2 2.71 19.10 5.49
C LYS A 2 3.45 17.90 4.84
N LEU A 3 4.60 17.50 5.39
CA LEU A 3 5.38 16.36 4.85
C LEU A 3 4.61 15.03 4.91
N LYS A 4 4.01 14.70 6.05
CA LYS A 4 3.21 13.46 6.22
C LYS A 4 2.02 13.41 5.25
N LYS A 5 1.37 14.56 5.03
CA LYS A 5 0.29 14.71 4.05
C LYS A 5 0.82 14.55 2.61
N GLY A 6 1.99 15.09 2.30
CA GLY A 6 2.64 14.92 1.00
C GLY A 6 2.91 13.45 0.68
N ILE A 7 3.55 12.72 1.61
CA ILE A 7 3.81 11.28 1.47
C ILE A 7 2.51 10.51 1.22
N LYS A 8 1.43 10.84 1.95
CA LYS A 8 0.12 10.21 1.78
C LYS A 8 -0.46 10.41 0.38
N ILE A 9 -0.38 11.64 -0.15
CA ILE A 9 -0.84 11.96 -1.51
C ILE A 9 0.01 11.22 -2.56
N THR A 10 1.34 11.20 -2.37
CA THR A 10 2.23 10.48 -3.27
C THR A 10 1.90 8.99 -3.30
N LEU A 11 1.64 8.36 -2.15
CA LEU A 11 1.23 6.96 -2.09
C LEU A 11 -0.11 6.71 -2.76
N LEU A 12 -1.08 7.60 -2.58
CA LEU A 12 -2.36 7.52 -3.29
C LEU A 12 -2.16 7.56 -4.81
N VAL A 13 -1.42 8.54 -5.32
CA VAL A 13 -1.17 8.70 -6.76
C VAL A 13 -0.42 7.49 -7.33
N LEU A 14 0.62 7.03 -6.65
CA LEU A 14 1.40 5.86 -7.09
C LEU A 14 0.57 4.57 -7.06
N SER A 15 -0.22 4.33 -6.02
CA SER A 15 -1.14 3.18 -5.99
C SER A 15 -2.16 3.24 -7.13
N THR A 16 -2.74 4.42 -7.41
CA THR A 16 -3.67 4.58 -8.54
C THR A 16 -2.98 4.34 -9.88
N ALA A 17 -1.77 4.86 -10.08
CA ALA A 17 -1.01 4.65 -11.32
C ALA A 17 -0.67 3.16 -11.54
N ILE A 18 -0.24 2.46 -10.49
CA ILE A 18 0.05 1.01 -10.55
C ILE A 18 -1.21 0.22 -10.90
N VAL A 19 -2.35 0.51 -10.26
CA VAL A 19 -3.61 -0.19 -10.57
C VAL A 19 -4.05 0.07 -12.00
N ALA A 20 -3.99 1.31 -12.46
CA ALA A 20 -4.31 1.65 -13.85
C ALA A 20 -3.40 0.90 -14.84
N PHE A 21 -2.10 0.82 -14.55
CA PHE A 21 -1.15 0.07 -15.36
C PHE A 21 -1.50 -1.42 -15.41
N VAL A 22 -1.78 -2.06 -14.26
CA VAL A 22 -2.17 -3.48 -14.22
C VAL A 22 -3.47 -3.72 -15.00
N ILE A 23 -4.48 -2.83 -14.89
CA ILE A 23 -5.72 -2.92 -15.67
C ILE A 23 -5.42 -2.87 -17.17
N VAL A 24 -4.58 -1.94 -17.62
CA VAL A 24 -4.21 -1.83 -19.04
C VAL A 24 -3.50 -3.09 -19.52
N VAL A 25 -2.56 -3.63 -18.75
CA VAL A 25 -1.86 -4.88 -19.07
C VAL A 25 -2.85 -6.04 -19.16
N SER A 26 -3.73 -6.21 -18.17
CA SER A 26 -4.75 -7.26 -18.18
C SER A 26 -5.71 -7.13 -19.36
N TYR A 27 -6.12 -5.90 -19.71
CA TYR A 27 -6.98 -5.64 -20.86
C TYR A 27 -6.29 -6.03 -22.17
N SER A 28 -5.01 -5.67 -22.35
CA SER A 28 -4.26 -6.03 -23.55
C SER A 28 -4.16 -7.55 -23.72
N ILE A 29 -3.82 -8.29 -22.67
CA ILE A 29 -3.67 -9.75 -22.72
C ILE A 29 -5.01 -10.46 -23.02
N LEU A 30 -6.09 -10.02 -22.37
CA LEU A 30 -7.39 -10.70 -22.48
C LEU A 30 -8.15 -10.33 -23.75
N ILE A 31 -8.13 -9.06 -24.14
CA ILE A 31 -8.99 -8.54 -25.21
C ILE A 31 -8.22 -8.38 -26.52
N LEU A 32 -7.03 -7.78 -26.49
CA LEU A 32 -6.28 -7.52 -27.72
C LEU A 32 -5.59 -8.79 -28.24
N GLU A 33 -4.98 -9.55 -27.36
CA GLU A 33 -4.32 -10.81 -27.71
C GLU A 33 -5.30 -12.00 -27.79
N ASN A 34 -6.56 -11.79 -27.38
CA ASN A 34 -7.62 -12.80 -27.36
C ASN A 34 -7.20 -14.11 -26.65
N THR A 35 -6.37 -13.97 -25.62
CA THR A 35 -5.82 -15.08 -24.85
C THR A 35 -6.90 -15.67 -23.96
N LYS A 36 -6.95 -17.00 -23.84
CA LYS A 36 -7.87 -17.65 -22.90
C LYS A 36 -7.50 -17.25 -21.47
N PHE A 37 -8.51 -17.10 -20.63
CA PHE A 37 -8.30 -16.81 -19.21
C PHE A 37 -7.61 -18.01 -18.54
N GLU A 38 -6.39 -17.80 -18.06
CA GLU A 38 -5.61 -18.81 -17.35
C GLU A 38 -5.52 -18.50 -15.85
N TYR A 39 -5.20 -19.52 -15.05
CA TYR A 39 -5.13 -19.39 -13.59
C TYR A 39 -4.13 -18.32 -13.14
N GLU A 40 -3.05 -18.11 -13.88
CA GLU A 40 -2.04 -17.08 -13.61
C GLU A 40 -2.63 -15.65 -13.67
N MET A 41 -3.69 -15.45 -14.45
CA MET A 41 -4.37 -14.16 -14.58
C MET A 41 -5.24 -13.81 -13.35
N LEU A 42 -5.57 -14.79 -12.49
CA LEU A 42 -6.22 -14.52 -11.21
C LEU A 42 -5.36 -13.64 -10.31
N LEU A 43 -4.04 -13.74 -10.43
CA LEU A 43 -3.11 -12.96 -9.65
C LEU A 43 -3.12 -11.49 -10.07
N LEU A 44 -3.27 -11.21 -11.37
CA LEU A 44 -3.49 -9.86 -11.90
C LEU A 44 -4.84 -9.30 -11.44
N LEU A 45 -5.90 -10.10 -11.44
CA LEU A 45 -7.22 -9.68 -10.96
C LEU A 45 -7.20 -9.38 -9.44
N ALA A 46 -6.53 -10.23 -8.66
CA ALA A 46 -6.31 -10.01 -7.24
C ALA A 46 -5.50 -8.74 -6.98
N ALA A 47 -4.52 -8.43 -7.85
CA ALA A 47 -3.75 -7.20 -7.78
C ALA A 47 -4.61 -5.96 -7.99
N ILE A 48 -5.54 -6.00 -8.95
CA ILE A 48 -6.50 -4.92 -9.19
C ILE A 48 -7.39 -4.73 -7.96
N LEU A 49 -7.99 -5.82 -7.44
CA LEU A 49 -8.88 -5.75 -6.27
C LEU A 49 -8.15 -5.23 -5.02
N GLY A 50 -6.97 -5.77 -4.72
CA GLY A 50 -6.13 -5.32 -3.60
C GLY A 50 -5.72 -3.86 -3.76
N GLY A 51 -5.38 -3.44 -4.98
CA GLY A 51 -5.02 -2.06 -5.29
C GLY A 51 -6.18 -1.08 -5.13
N VAL A 52 -7.41 -1.46 -5.54
CA VAL A 52 -8.61 -0.65 -5.30
C VAL A 52 -8.87 -0.51 -3.79
N LEU A 53 -8.75 -1.59 -3.02
CA LEU A 53 -8.86 -1.52 -1.56
C LEU A 53 -7.79 -0.63 -0.93
N SER A 54 -6.55 -0.67 -1.44
CA SER A 54 -5.46 0.23 -1.05
C SER A 54 -5.78 1.69 -1.36
N ILE A 55 -6.32 2.01 -2.54
CA ILE A 55 -6.72 3.37 -2.91
C ILE A 55 -7.82 3.89 -1.96
N VAL A 56 -8.86 3.08 -1.72
CA VAL A 56 -9.94 3.45 -0.79
C VAL A 56 -9.39 3.64 0.62
N TYR A 57 -8.45 2.80 1.06
CA TYR A 57 -7.74 2.97 2.32
C TYR A 57 -7.02 4.32 2.39
N GLN A 58 -6.24 4.68 1.36
CA GLN A 58 -5.51 5.95 1.31
C GLN A 58 -6.45 7.16 1.40
N ILE A 59 -7.58 7.13 0.68
CA ILE A 59 -8.61 8.20 0.72
C ILE A 59 -9.24 8.29 2.11
N LYS A 60 -9.70 7.18 2.68
CA LYS A 60 -10.40 7.16 3.98
C LYS A 60 -9.50 7.62 5.13
N THR A 61 -8.22 7.29 5.08
CA THR A 61 -7.25 7.63 6.12
C THR A 61 -6.63 9.02 5.91
N MET A 62 -6.93 9.70 4.79
CA MET A 62 -6.44 11.05 4.49
C MET A 62 -6.89 12.09 5.53
N LYS A 63 -8.11 11.95 6.06
CA LYS A 63 -8.69 12.85 7.07
C LYS A 63 -7.86 12.93 8.36
N PHE A 64 -7.23 11.81 8.74
CA PHE A 64 -6.35 11.68 9.91
C PHE A 64 -5.06 12.52 9.84
N TYR A 65 -4.73 13.02 8.65
CA TYR A 65 -3.59 13.91 8.43
C TYR A 65 -3.99 15.38 8.29
N ASN A 66 -5.29 15.67 8.20
CA ASN A 66 -5.82 17.03 8.05
C ASN A 66 -6.21 17.65 9.40
N THR A 67 -6.72 16.86 10.34
CA THR A 67 -7.27 17.35 11.61
C THR A 67 -6.47 16.81 12.80
N LYS A 68 -6.03 17.69 13.71
CA LYS A 68 -5.21 17.28 14.87
C LYS A 68 -5.98 16.45 15.91
N ASN A 69 -7.30 16.59 15.99
CA ASN A 69 -8.14 16.08 17.09
C ASN A 69 -9.26 15.13 16.62
N GLU A 70 -9.16 14.57 15.41
CA GLU A 70 -10.18 13.59 14.98
C GLU A 70 -9.95 12.27 15.74
N LYS A 71 -11.01 11.70 16.33
CA LYS A 71 -10.93 10.36 16.92
C LYS A 71 -10.48 9.38 15.85
N LEU A 72 -9.29 8.82 16.05
CA LEU A 72 -8.67 7.88 15.12
C LEU A 72 -9.32 6.51 15.30
N GLU A 73 -10.37 6.25 14.52
CA GLU A 73 -11.04 4.95 14.53
C GLU A 73 -10.63 4.05 13.37
N LEU A 74 -10.54 2.76 13.66
CA LEU A 74 -10.26 1.70 12.69
C LEU A 74 -11.54 1.39 11.89
N GLN A 75 -12.01 2.34 11.10
CA GLN A 75 -13.21 2.16 10.29
C GLN A 75 -12.90 1.28 9.06
N GLY A 76 -13.58 0.15 8.97
CA GLY A 76 -13.48 -0.80 7.87
C GLY A 76 -12.18 -1.59 7.82
N LYS A 77 -12.06 -2.62 8.69
CA LYS A 77 -10.91 -3.55 8.77
C LYS A 77 -10.48 -4.12 7.41
N LEU A 78 -11.45 -4.35 6.51
CA LEU A 78 -11.19 -4.85 5.16
C LEU A 78 -10.24 -3.96 4.36
N PHE A 79 -10.34 -2.63 4.47
CA PHE A 79 -9.47 -1.70 3.74
C PHE A 79 -8.03 -1.71 4.27
N TRP A 80 -7.87 -1.90 5.59
CA TRP A 80 -6.57 -2.04 6.23
C TRP A 80 -5.85 -3.32 5.79
N ILE A 81 -6.58 -4.44 5.85
CA ILE A 81 -6.07 -5.73 5.40
C ILE A 81 -5.78 -5.67 3.90
N GLY A 82 -6.68 -5.09 3.10
CA GLY A 82 -6.49 -4.92 1.67
C GLY A 82 -5.23 -4.12 1.32
N ASN A 83 -4.96 -3.01 2.03
CA ASN A 83 -3.74 -2.24 1.83
C ASN A 83 -2.48 -3.04 2.20
N MET A 84 -2.51 -3.81 3.28
CA MET A 84 -1.38 -4.68 3.66
C MET A 84 -1.16 -5.80 2.65
N VAL A 85 -2.21 -6.49 2.22
CA VAL A 85 -2.13 -7.55 1.20
C VAL A 85 -1.58 -6.99 -0.10
N PHE A 86 -2.06 -5.84 -0.55
CA PHE A 86 -1.56 -5.17 -1.75
C PHE A 86 -0.08 -4.78 -1.62
N SER A 87 0.31 -4.22 -0.47
CA SER A 87 1.70 -3.87 -0.17
C SER A 87 2.64 -5.08 -0.22
N ILE A 88 2.26 -6.20 0.41
CA ILE A 88 3.01 -7.46 0.38
C ILE A 88 3.12 -7.98 -1.05
N MET A 89 2.02 -7.96 -1.79
CA MET A 89 2.00 -8.42 -3.18
C MET A 89 2.92 -7.57 -4.08
N LEU A 90 2.92 -6.24 -3.95
CA LEU A 90 3.87 -5.38 -4.67
C LEU A 90 5.32 -5.69 -4.30
N PHE A 91 5.59 -5.97 -3.03
CA PHE A 91 6.91 -6.36 -2.58
C PHE A 91 7.36 -7.69 -3.20
N CYS A 92 6.49 -8.71 -3.19
CA CYS A 92 6.74 -10.00 -3.83
C CYS A 92 6.95 -9.86 -5.34
N PHE A 93 6.13 -9.06 -6.03
CA PHE A 93 6.32 -8.77 -7.45
C PHE A 93 7.66 -8.09 -7.73
N GLY A 94 8.02 -7.10 -6.92
CA GLY A 94 9.29 -6.42 -7.04
C GLY A 94 10.48 -7.38 -6.89
N LEU A 95 10.43 -8.30 -5.92
CA LEU A 95 11.46 -9.34 -5.77
C LEU A 95 11.49 -10.30 -6.95
N TYR A 96 10.33 -10.71 -7.47
CA TYR A 96 10.24 -11.56 -8.65
C TYR A 96 10.87 -10.91 -9.88
N PHE A 97 10.56 -9.63 -10.15
CA PHE A 97 11.18 -8.90 -11.27
C PHE A 97 12.68 -8.68 -11.08
N LEU A 98 13.12 -8.46 -9.84
CA LEU A 98 14.55 -8.32 -9.53
C LEU A 98 15.29 -9.63 -9.80
N TYR A 99 14.70 -10.77 -9.43
CA TYR A 99 15.21 -12.10 -9.78
C TYR A 99 15.23 -12.33 -11.30
N PHE A 100 14.15 -11.96 -12.01
CA PHE A 100 14.08 -12.07 -13.47
C PHE A 100 15.17 -11.25 -14.18
N ILE A 101 15.41 -10.01 -13.72
CA ILE A 101 16.48 -9.15 -14.23
C ILE A 101 17.84 -9.79 -13.95
N TYR A 102 18.06 -10.35 -12.76
CA TYR A 102 19.31 -11.01 -12.41
C TYR A 102 19.61 -12.19 -13.35
N ILE A 103 18.64 -13.08 -13.58
CA ILE A 103 18.80 -14.21 -14.50
C ILE A 103 19.07 -13.72 -15.91
N SER A 104 18.33 -12.71 -16.38
CA SER A 104 18.50 -12.13 -17.71
C SER A 104 19.89 -11.50 -17.88
N TYR A 105 20.41 -10.83 -16.86
CA TYR A 105 21.75 -10.24 -16.89
C TYR A 105 22.85 -11.31 -16.97
N VAL A 106 22.68 -12.42 -16.26
CA VAL A 106 23.63 -13.54 -16.27
C VAL A 106 23.58 -14.30 -17.61
N SER A 107 22.41 -14.42 -18.24
CA SER A 107 22.24 -15.17 -19.50
C SER A 107 22.58 -14.39 -20.77
N LEU A 108 22.42 -13.07 -20.80
CA LEU A 108 22.62 -12.21 -21.99
C LEU A 108 23.98 -11.48 -22.02
N GLU A 109 25.06 -12.19 -21.69
CA GLU A 109 26.45 -11.68 -21.81
C GLU A 109 26.75 -10.37 -21.06
N ARG A 110 26.06 -10.11 -19.94
CA ARG A 110 26.28 -8.93 -19.07
C ARG A 110 26.12 -7.58 -19.76
N ASN A 111 25.43 -7.51 -20.90
CA ASN A 111 25.12 -6.22 -21.53
C ASN A 111 23.77 -5.71 -21.03
N LEU A 112 23.80 -4.71 -20.15
CA LEU A 112 22.59 -4.03 -19.68
C LEU A 112 22.13 -3.04 -20.75
N GLY A 113 21.33 -3.54 -21.69
CA GLY A 113 20.58 -2.68 -22.61
C GLY A 113 19.74 -1.66 -21.84
N SER A 114 19.50 -0.49 -22.45
CA SER A 114 18.71 0.59 -21.86
C SER A 114 17.33 0.14 -21.36
N GLY A 115 16.71 -0.83 -22.04
CA GLY A 115 15.44 -1.44 -21.62
C GLY A 115 15.51 -2.10 -20.23
N ILE A 116 16.58 -2.86 -19.95
CA ILE A 116 16.74 -3.57 -18.66
C ILE A 116 16.95 -2.55 -17.52
N LEU A 117 17.68 -1.46 -17.78
CA LEU A 117 17.86 -0.38 -16.80
C LEU A 117 16.54 0.32 -16.46
N ILE A 118 15.67 0.56 -17.44
CA ILE A 118 14.34 1.13 -17.22
C ILE A 118 13.49 0.15 -16.40
N THR A 119 13.49 -1.14 -16.75
CA THR A 119 12.76 -2.18 -15.99
C THR A 119 13.25 -2.25 -14.54
N LEU A 120 14.57 -2.16 -14.31
CA LEU A 120 15.14 -2.11 -12.97
C LEU A 120 14.67 -0.89 -12.19
N ALA A 121 14.67 0.31 -12.78
CA ALA A 121 14.20 1.53 -12.14
C ALA A 121 12.72 1.43 -11.74
N ILE A 122 11.87 0.91 -12.62
CA ILE A 122 10.45 0.65 -12.34
C ILE A 122 10.30 -0.38 -11.22
N THR A 123 11.10 -1.44 -11.23
CA THR A 123 11.07 -2.51 -10.22
C THR A 123 11.42 -1.97 -8.83
N VAL A 124 12.47 -1.15 -8.73
CA VAL A 124 12.86 -0.48 -7.48
C VAL A 124 11.76 0.47 -7.01
N LEU A 125 11.12 1.22 -7.92
CA LEU A 125 10.00 2.10 -7.57
C LEU A 125 8.82 1.30 -6.97
N ILE A 126 8.45 0.17 -7.58
CA ILE A 126 7.36 -0.69 -7.09
C ILE A 126 7.70 -1.26 -5.69
N LEU A 127 8.93 -1.71 -5.47
CA LEU A 127 9.39 -2.17 -4.16
C LEU A 127 9.27 -1.08 -3.10
N LEU A 128 9.71 0.14 -3.42
CA LEU A 128 9.62 1.28 -2.51
C LEU A 128 8.15 1.58 -2.17
N VAL A 129 7.26 1.62 -3.17
CA VAL A 129 5.82 1.82 -2.94
C VAL A 129 5.27 0.74 -2.01
N GLY A 130 5.58 -0.53 -2.26
CA GLY A 130 5.21 -1.64 -1.39
C GLY A 130 5.63 -1.40 0.07
N VAL A 131 6.91 -1.09 0.30
CA VAL A 131 7.46 -0.84 1.65
C VAL A 131 6.79 0.36 2.32
N PHE A 132 6.64 1.49 1.62
CA PHE A 132 6.04 2.69 2.19
C PHE A 132 4.55 2.49 2.53
N LEU A 133 3.80 1.71 1.76
CA LEU A 133 2.42 1.35 2.09
C LEU A 133 2.33 0.56 3.40
N ALA A 134 3.21 -0.41 3.61
CA ALA A 134 3.26 -1.19 4.87
C ALA A 134 3.68 -0.32 6.06
N LEU A 135 4.71 0.52 5.89
CA LEU A 135 5.20 1.41 6.93
C LEU A 135 4.12 2.43 7.35
N GLU A 136 3.43 3.04 6.39
CA GLU A 136 2.38 4.01 6.66
C GLU A 136 1.21 3.36 7.41
N THR A 137 0.78 2.18 6.97
CA THR A 137 -0.27 1.41 7.65
C THR A 137 0.13 1.08 9.08
N SER A 138 1.36 0.61 9.28
CA SER A 138 1.88 0.24 10.60
C SER A 138 1.99 1.44 11.52
N ALA A 139 2.46 2.59 11.00
CA ALA A 139 2.57 3.82 11.76
C ALA A 139 1.19 4.36 12.19
N LEU A 140 0.21 4.32 11.27
CA LEU A 140 -1.15 4.76 11.58
C LEU A 140 -1.84 3.82 12.57
N TYR A 141 -1.64 2.50 12.42
CA TYR A 141 -2.13 1.50 13.37
C TYR A 141 -1.59 1.74 14.79
N LYS A 142 -0.26 1.90 14.93
CA LYS A 142 0.38 2.23 16.22
C LYS A 142 -0.20 3.51 16.82
N ARG A 143 -0.44 4.54 16.00
CA ARG A 143 -1.02 5.80 16.47
C ARG A 143 -2.44 5.60 17.02
N ILE A 144 -3.30 4.84 16.34
CA ILE A 144 -4.65 4.50 16.81
C ILE A 144 -4.61 3.79 18.16
N VAL A 145 -3.77 2.76 18.29
CA VAL A 145 -3.62 2.01 19.55
C VAL A 145 -3.17 2.94 20.69
N SER A 146 -2.14 3.76 20.46
CA SER A 146 -1.64 4.70 21.46
C SER A 146 -2.63 5.81 21.85
N GLN A 147 -3.60 6.13 20.98
CA GLN A 147 -4.66 7.08 21.31
C GLN A 147 -5.72 6.41 22.18
N LYS A 148 -6.11 5.17 21.86
CA LYS A 148 -7.06 4.40 22.67
C LYS A 148 -6.54 4.12 24.08
N GLU A 149 -5.25 3.80 24.21
CA GLU A 149 -4.61 3.62 25.51
C GLU A 149 -4.63 4.90 26.35
N ARG A 150 -4.36 6.05 25.74
CA ARG A 150 -4.45 7.35 26.41
C ARG A 150 -5.88 7.69 26.83
N GLU A 151 -6.84 7.56 25.91
CA GLU A 151 -8.26 7.80 26.23
C GLU A 151 -8.75 6.89 27.38
N TYR A 152 -8.24 5.66 27.47
CA TYR A 152 -8.56 4.75 28.57
C TYR A 152 -7.93 5.20 29.90
N ILE A 153 -6.65 5.59 29.91
CA ILE A 153 -5.98 6.09 31.12
C ILE A 153 -6.66 7.37 31.62
N ASP A 154 -6.89 8.32 30.73
CA ASP A 154 -7.56 9.60 31.05
C ASP A 154 -8.96 9.33 31.64
N SER A 155 -9.71 8.35 31.11
CA SER A 155 -11.02 7.97 31.66
C SER A 155 -10.95 7.36 33.07
N ILE A 156 -9.85 6.71 33.44
CA ILE A 156 -9.65 6.19 34.80
C ILE A 156 -9.29 7.32 35.76
N GLU A 157 -8.47 8.26 35.34
CA GLU A 157 -8.09 9.42 36.16
C GLU A 157 -9.31 10.31 36.45
N ASP A 158 -10.17 10.55 35.45
CA ASP A 158 -11.43 11.29 35.63
C ASP A 158 -12.37 10.61 36.66
N ILE A 159 -12.47 9.27 36.65
CA ILE A 159 -13.29 8.53 37.61
C ILE A 159 -12.72 8.62 39.04
N LYS A 160 -11.39 8.56 39.19
CA LYS A 160 -10.73 8.70 40.50
C LYS A 160 -10.87 10.11 41.06
N GLY A 161 -10.72 11.14 40.23
CA GLY A 161 -10.91 12.53 40.63
C GLY A 161 -12.31 12.81 41.19
N GLN A 162 -13.35 12.15 40.64
CA GLN A 162 -14.72 12.27 41.15
C GLN A 162 -14.98 11.52 42.47
N GLN A 163 -14.18 10.50 42.82
CA GLN A 163 -14.31 9.78 44.08
C GLN A 163 -13.64 10.49 45.26
N ASP A 164 -12.60 11.29 45.02
CA ASP A 164 -11.91 12.04 46.08
C ASP A 164 -12.64 13.36 46.46
N GLU A 165 -13.62 13.79 45.65
CA GLU A 165 -14.45 14.99 45.91
C GLU A 165 -15.79 14.69 46.64
N SER A 166 -16.08 13.42 46.96
CA SER A 166 -17.31 12.96 47.66
C SER A 166 -17.04 12.47 49.07
#